data_AF-A0A3M0WQH2-F1
#
_entry.id   AF-A0A3M0WQH2-F1
#
_cell.length_a   1.000
_cell.length_b   1.000
_cell.length_c   1.000
_cell.angle_alpha   90.00
_cell.angle_beta   90.00
_cell.angle_gamma   90.00
#
_symmetry.space_group_name_H-M   'P 1'
#
loop_
_entity.id
_entity.type
_entity.pdbx_description
1 polymer ?
#
loop_
_entity_poly.entity_id
_entity_poly.type
_entity_poly.pdbx_seq_one_letter_code
_entity_poly.pdbx_strand_id
1 'polypeptide(L)'
;MVNRWRGEVALVIDGVERRMRLTLGALAELEEALGAEGLADLIGRFERGQVRSRDILAVLAAGLAGAGEGLGARELAAAEIEGGALAAARAAAALIARAFGVAEAAGAETGAADG
;
A
#
# COMPACT_ATOMS: atom_id res chain seq x y z
N MET A 1 17.96 -8.20 -9.85
CA MET A 1 18.46 -7.60 -8.59
C MET A 1 17.38 -6.62 -8.12
N VAL A 2 16.56 -7.02 -7.14
CA VAL A 2 15.43 -6.20 -6.65
C VAL A 2 15.98 -5.30 -5.54
N ASN A 3 15.90 -3.99 -5.75
CA ASN A 3 16.39 -3.02 -4.79
C ASN A 3 15.42 -3.00 -3.59
N ARG A 4 15.85 -3.49 -2.42
CA ARG A 4 15.07 -3.58 -1.17
C ARG A 4 14.51 -2.22 -0.67
N TRP A 5 14.87 -1.10 -1.29
CA TRP A 5 14.68 0.26 -0.77
C TRP A 5 13.65 1.11 -1.52
N ARG A 6 12.97 0.57 -2.52
CA ARG A 6 11.86 1.29 -3.17
C ARG A 6 10.59 0.71 -2.57
N GLY A 7 9.66 1.54 -2.07
CA GLY A 7 8.43 1.12 -1.36
C GLY A 7 7.44 0.32 -2.23
N GLU A 8 7.90 -0.76 -2.86
CA GLU A 8 7.20 -1.58 -3.84
C GLU A 8 6.61 -2.82 -3.17
N VAL A 9 5.32 -3.03 -3.28
CA VAL A 9 4.60 -4.22 -2.77
C VAL A 9 4.15 -5.06 -3.96
N ALA A 10 4.30 -6.37 -3.88
CA ALA A 10 3.81 -7.29 -4.91
C ALA A 10 2.47 -7.92 -4.46
N LEU A 11 1.56 -8.10 -5.40
CA LEU A 11 0.30 -8.82 -5.21
C LEU A 11 -0.04 -9.56 -6.50
N VAL A 12 -0.52 -10.80 -6.40
CA VAL A 12 -0.98 -11.57 -7.54
C VAL A 12 -2.45 -11.28 -7.79
N ILE A 13 -2.75 -10.80 -8.99
CA ILE A 13 -4.09 -10.37 -9.43
C ILE A 13 -4.38 -11.05 -10.76
N ASP A 14 -5.46 -11.82 -10.82
CA ASP A 14 -5.83 -12.68 -11.96
C ASP A 14 -4.67 -13.59 -12.43
N GLY A 15 -3.94 -14.14 -11.46
CA GLY A 15 -2.78 -15.00 -11.70
C GLY A 15 -1.52 -14.27 -12.19
N VAL A 16 -1.53 -12.94 -12.27
CA VAL A 16 -0.37 -12.12 -12.67
C VAL A 16 0.21 -11.40 -11.46
N GLU A 17 1.51 -11.58 -11.20
CA GLU A 17 2.22 -10.79 -10.19
C GLU A 17 2.32 -9.33 -10.65
N ARG A 18 1.70 -8.42 -9.90
CA ARG A 18 1.73 -6.98 -10.13
C ARG A 18 2.54 -6.31 -9.02
N ARG A 19 3.40 -5.36 -9.41
CA ARG A 19 4.11 -4.51 -8.45
C ARG A 19 3.36 -3.20 -8.27
N MET A 20 3.34 -2.73 -7.04
CA MET A 20 2.59 -1.56 -6.62
C MET A 20 3.51 -0.64 -5.83
N ARG A 21 3.38 0.66 -6.00
CA ARG A 21 4.13 1.68 -5.28
C ARG A 21 3.25 2.90 -5.10
N LEU A 22 3.26 3.49 -3.92
CA LEU A 22 2.68 4.82 -3.73
C LEU A 22 3.72 5.89 -4.08
N THR A 23 3.40 6.70 -5.08
CA THR A 23 4.10 7.95 -5.40
C THR A 23 3.36 9.12 -4.75
N LEU A 24 3.98 10.29 -4.67
CA LEU A 24 3.27 11.49 -4.17
C LEU A 24 2.02 11.81 -5.00
N GLY A 25 2.06 11.60 -6.33
CA GLY A 25 0.88 11.75 -7.19
C GLY A 25 -0.22 10.75 -6.84
N ALA A 26 0.12 9.47 -6.69
CA ALA A 26 -0.85 8.44 -6.30
C ALA A 26 -1.44 8.67 -4.90
N LEU A 27 -0.65 9.23 -3.98
CA LEU A 27 -1.12 9.64 -2.65
C LEU A 27 -2.13 10.79 -2.74
N ALA A 28 -1.86 11.80 -3.57
CA ALA A 28 -2.78 12.91 -3.79
C ALA A 28 -4.13 12.42 -4.37
N GLU A 29 -4.09 11.54 -5.38
CA GLU A 29 -5.30 10.94 -5.93
C GLU A 29 -6.06 10.09 -4.90
N LEU A 30 -5.34 9.40 -4.01
CA LEU A 30 -5.93 8.60 -2.94
C LEU A 30 -6.62 9.48 -1.89
N GLU A 31 -6.04 10.62 -1.51
CA GLU A 31 -6.65 11.60 -0.60
C GLU A 31 -7.98 12.11 -1.16
N GLU A 32 -8.00 12.47 -2.44
CA GLU A 32 -9.22 12.89 -3.14
C GLU A 32 -10.25 11.76 -3.22
N ALA A 33 -9.83 10.55 -3.59
CA ALA A 33 -10.72 9.40 -3.72
C ALA A 33 -11.37 8.98 -2.40
N LEU A 34 -10.66 9.13 -1.28
CA LEU A 34 -11.13 8.74 0.05
C LEU A 34 -11.74 9.90 0.86
N GLY A 35 -11.76 11.11 0.29
CA GLY A 35 -12.20 12.32 0.98
C GLY A 35 -11.47 12.52 2.29
N ALA A 36 -10.15 12.32 2.28
CA ALA A 36 -9.30 12.55 3.43
C ALA A 36 -8.87 14.01 3.47
N GLU A 37 -8.85 14.61 4.66
CA GLU A 37 -8.37 16.00 4.84
C GLU A 37 -6.84 16.12 4.73
N GLY A 38 -6.15 14.97 4.67
CA GLY A 38 -4.73 14.87 4.44
C GLY A 38 -4.19 13.46 4.68
N LEU A 39 -2.91 13.26 4.36
CA LEU A 39 -2.18 12.00 4.60
C LEU A 39 -2.27 11.50 6.05
N ALA A 40 -2.29 12.39 7.04
CA ALA A 40 -2.44 12.04 8.44
C ALA A 40 -3.81 11.41 8.75
N ASP A 41 -4.90 11.89 8.13
CA ASP A 41 -6.22 11.30 8.29
C ASP A 41 -6.28 9.90 7.64
N LEU A 42 -5.68 9.75 6.45
CA LEU A 42 -5.55 8.45 5.78
C LEU A 42 -4.86 7.42 6.68
N ILE A 43 -3.68 7.75 7.22
CA ILE A 43 -2.93 6.84 8.09
C ILE A 43 -3.76 6.50 9.32
N GLY A 44 -4.37 7.50 9.97
CA GLY A 44 -5.21 7.29 11.15
C GLY A 44 -6.38 6.34 10.89
N ARG A 45 -7.01 6.37 9.70
CA ARG A 45 -8.08 5.42 9.34
C ARG A 45 -7.56 3.98 9.24
N PHE A 46 -6.37 3.80 8.68
CA PHE A 46 -5.72 2.49 8.58
C PHE A 46 -5.31 1.94 9.95
N GLU A 47 -4.73 2.77 10.82
CA GLU A 47 -4.31 2.36 12.17
C GLU A 47 -5.49 2.04 13.09
N ARG A 48 -6.59 2.79 12.99
CA ARG A 48 -7.81 2.54 13.77
C ARG A 48 -8.59 1.30 13.32
N GLY A 49 -8.16 0.60 12.27
CA GLY A 49 -8.87 -0.55 11.70
C GLY A 49 -10.24 -0.18 11.12
N GLN A 50 -10.46 1.09 10.80
CA GLN A 50 -11.72 1.60 10.23
C GLN A 50 -11.78 1.46 8.71
N VAL A 51 -10.76 0.85 8.12
CA VAL A 51 -10.63 0.54 6.70
C VAL A 51 -11.71 -0.44 6.25
N ARG A 52 -12.47 -0.02 5.25
CA ARG A 52 -13.46 -0.81 4.52
C ARG A 52 -12.82 -1.42 3.29
N SER A 53 -13.49 -2.41 2.70
CA SER A 53 -13.04 -3.04 1.45
C SER A 53 -12.81 -2.03 0.32
N ARG A 54 -13.63 -0.98 0.23
CA ARG A 54 -13.44 0.11 -0.75
C ARG A 54 -12.13 0.89 -0.54
N ASP A 55 -11.70 1.07 0.71
CA ASP A 55 -10.49 1.82 1.04
C ASP A 55 -9.27 0.98 0.67
N ILE A 56 -9.34 -0.33 0.90
CA ILE A 56 -8.33 -1.30 0.43
C ILE A 56 -8.20 -1.23 -1.09
N LEU A 57 -9.32 -1.32 -1.82
CA LEU A 57 -9.32 -1.28 -3.28
C LEU A 57 -8.77 0.05 -3.82
N ALA A 58 -9.09 1.18 -3.18
CA ALA A 58 -8.56 2.48 -3.54
C ALA A 58 -7.03 2.55 -3.34
N VAL A 59 -6.51 2.03 -2.22
CA VAL A 59 -5.05 2.00 -1.99
C VAL A 59 -4.33 1.11 -2.98
N LEU A 60 -4.89 -0.06 -3.31
CA LEU A 60 -4.31 -0.96 -4.31
C LEU A 60 -4.31 -0.31 -5.69
N ALA A 61 -5.41 0.34 -6.10
CA ALA A 61 -5.50 1.07 -7.35
C ALA A 61 -4.45 2.20 -7.43
N ALA A 62 -4.32 3.00 -6.37
CA ALA A 62 -3.29 4.04 -6.27
C ALA A 62 -1.87 3.44 -6.33
N GLY A 63 -1.65 2.30 -5.68
CA GLY A 63 -0.38 1.57 -5.73
C GLY A 63 -0.03 1.09 -7.14
N LEU A 64 -1.00 0.57 -7.89
CA LEU A 64 -0.83 0.15 -9.28
C LEU A 64 -0.56 1.36 -10.18
N ALA A 65 -1.34 2.43 -10.04
CA ALA A 65 -1.13 3.67 -10.78
C ALA A 65 0.27 4.24 -10.57
N GLY A 66 0.77 4.24 -9.32
CA GLY A 66 2.13 4.68 -8.99
C GLY A 66 3.25 3.74 -9.49
N ALA A 67 2.91 2.52 -9.90
CA ALA A 67 3.80 1.61 -10.62
C ALA A 67 3.68 1.71 -12.16
N GLY A 68 2.77 2.55 -12.67
CA GLY A 68 2.48 2.72 -14.10
C GLY A 68 1.43 1.76 -14.65
N GLU A 69 0.70 1.06 -13.77
CA GLU A 69 -0.35 0.10 -14.12
C GLU A 69 -1.73 0.76 -13.97
N GLY A 70 -2.54 0.75 -15.03
CA GLY A 70 -3.83 1.44 -15.09
C GLY A 70 -5.03 0.67 -14.52
N LEU A 71 -4.83 -0.23 -13.55
CA LEU A 71 -5.90 -1.07 -13.03
C LEU A 71 -6.67 -0.35 -11.90
N GLY A 72 -7.92 0.02 -12.17
CA GLY A 72 -8.73 0.82 -11.25
C GLY A 72 -9.40 0.02 -10.12
N ALA A 73 -9.92 0.72 -9.10
CA ALA A 73 -10.60 0.09 -7.96
C ALA A 73 -11.81 -0.77 -8.38
N ARG A 74 -12.51 -0.39 -9.46
CA ARG A 74 -13.64 -1.15 -9.99
C ARG A 74 -13.21 -2.45 -10.68
N GLU A 75 -12.07 -2.44 -11.39
CA GLU A 75 -11.51 -3.64 -12.00
C GLU A 75 -10.97 -4.58 -10.93
N LEU A 76 -10.27 -4.04 -9.93
CA LEU A 76 -9.84 -4.79 -8.75
C LEU A 76 -10.99 -5.44 -7.99
N ALA A 77 -12.16 -4.81 -7.95
CA ALA A 77 -13.35 -5.38 -7.32
C ALA A 77 -13.90 -6.61 -8.08
N ALA A 78 -13.59 -6.73 -9.38
CA ALA A 78 -13.96 -7.85 -10.23
C ALA A 78 -12.84 -8.88 -10.40
N ALA A 79 -11.60 -8.52 -10.05
CA ALA A 79 -10.41 -9.35 -10.20
C ALA A 79 -10.27 -10.38 -9.07
N GLU A 80 -9.57 -11.47 -9.37
CA GLU A 80 -9.18 -12.47 -8.37
C GLU A 80 -7.84 -12.08 -7.73
N ILE A 81 -7.86 -11.80 -6.42
CA ILE A 81 -6.64 -11.56 -5.65
C ILE A 81 -6.21 -12.86 -4.98
N GLU A 82 -4.99 -13.33 -5.26
CA GLU A 82 -4.45 -14.51 -4.61
C GLU A 82 -4.33 -14.29 -3.09
N GLY A 83 -4.83 -15.23 -2.30
CA GLY A 83 -4.95 -15.08 -0.84
C GLY A 83 -6.12 -14.19 -0.39
N GLY A 84 -6.95 -13.73 -1.32
CA GLY A 84 -8.24 -13.08 -1.08
C GLY A 84 -8.15 -11.74 -0.32
N ALA A 85 -9.23 -11.39 0.37
CA ALA A 85 -9.38 -10.09 1.03
C ALA A 85 -8.29 -9.80 2.09
N LEU A 86 -7.77 -10.84 2.76
CA LEU A 86 -6.71 -10.67 3.76
C LEU A 86 -5.36 -10.32 3.10
N ALA A 87 -5.03 -10.94 1.97
CA ALA A 87 -3.83 -10.58 1.21
C ALA A 87 -3.92 -9.16 0.67
N ALA A 88 -5.09 -8.78 0.13
CA ALA A 88 -5.38 -7.41 -0.32
C ALA A 88 -5.17 -6.37 0.82
N ALA A 89 -5.74 -6.64 2.00
CA ALA A 89 -5.60 -5.77 3.17
C ALA A 89 -4.13 -5.62 3.62
N ARG A 90 -3.38 -6.74 3.66
CA ARG A 90 -1.95 -6.73 4.02
C ARG A 90 -1.13 -5.94 3.00
N ALA A 91 -1.40 -6.10 1.72
CA ALA A 91 -0.70 -5.37 0.67
C ALA A 91 -0.98 -3.86 0.75
N ALA A 92 -2.24 -3.46 0.97
CA ALA A 92 -2.61 -2.07 1.17
C ALA A 92 -1.91 -1.47 2.41
N ALA A 93 -1.91 -2.17 3.54
CA ALA A 93 -1.22 -1.72 4.75
C ALA A 93 0.30 -1.59 4.52
N ALA A 94 0.91 -2.55 3.80
CA ALA A 94 2.33 -2.51 3.47
C ALA A 94 2.68 -1.34 2.53
N LEU A 95 1.81 -0.98 1.59
CA LEU A 95 1.99 0.18 0.72
C LEU A 95 2.04 1.47 1.54
N ILE A 96 1.06 1.67 2.42
CA ILE A 96 1.01 2.84 3.31
C ILE A 96 2.25 2.87 4.21
N ALA A 97 2.56 1.77 4.91
CA ALA A 97 3.71 1.71 5.82
C ALA A 97 5.04 2.05 5.11
N ARG A 98 5.21 1.61 3.87
CA ARG A 98 6.41 1.90 3.07
C ARG A 98 6.44 3.31 2.50
N ALA A 99 5.29 3.88 2.17
CA ALA A 99 5.19 5.26 1.69
C ALA A 99 5.63 6.28 2.75
N PHE A 100 5.38 5.97 4.03
CA PHE A 100 5.67 6.85 5.16
C PHE A 100 6.89 6.44 5.99
N GLY A 101 7.64 5.40 5.58
CA GLY A 101 8.85 4.97 6.29
C GLY A 101 8.60 4.32 7.66
N VAL A 102 7.37 3.89 7.95
CA VAL A 102 6.98 3.27 9.24
C VAL A 102 7.60 1.88 9.44
N ALA A 103 8.34 1.37 8.45
CA ALA A 103 9.12 0.13 8.56
C ALA A 103 10.34 0.22 9.52
N GLU A 104 10.78 1.43 9.90
CA GLU A 104 11.97 1.64 10.74
C GLU A 104 11.60 2.03 12.19
N ALA A 105 10.78 1.23 12.86
CA ALA A 105 10.65 1.30 14.33
C ALA A 105 10.80 -0.05 15.04
N ALA A 106 11.07 -1.14 14.32
CA ALA A 106 11.16 -2.48 14.91
C ALA A 106 12.46 -3.24 14.58
N GLY A 107 13.50 -2.57 14.07
CA GLY A 107 14.73 -3.25 13.60
C GLY A 107 16.06 -2.52 13.82
N ALA A 108 16.08 -1.34 14.43
CA ALA A 108 17.30 -0.56 14.63
C ALA A 108 17.68 -0.41 16.11
N GLU A 109 17.70 -1.52 16.86
CA GLU A 109 18.41 -1.59 18.14
C GLU A 109 18.94 -3.00 18.41
N THR A 110 19.95 -3.44 17.67
CA THR A 110 20.92 -4.42 18.21
C THR A 110 22.24 -4.32 17.44
N GLY A 111 23.29 -3.89 18.16
CA GLY A 111 24.65 -4.38 17.90
C GLY A 111 25.63 -3.40 17.27
N ALA A 112 26.04 -2.38 18.02
CA ALA A 112 27.43 -1.94 18.01
C ALA A 112 27.78 -1.44 19.43
N ALA A 113 28.03 -2.40 20.32
CA ALA A 113 28.75 -2.11 21.56
C ALA A 113 30.18 -1.75 21.17
N ASP A 114 30.51 -0.49 21.45
CA ASP A 114 31.85 0.07 21.55
C ASP A 114 32.53 -0.48 22.81
N GLY A 115 33.78 -0.95 22.69
CA GLY A 115 34.69 -1.22 23.82
C GLY A 115 34.92 -2.69 24.18
#